data_AF-A0A194S9M2-F1
#
_entry.id   AF-A0A194S9M2-F1
#
_cell.length_a   1.000
_cell.length_b   1.000
_cell.length_c   1.000
_cell.angle_alpha   90.00
_cell.angle_beta   90.00
_cell.angle_gamma   90.00
#
_symmetry.space_group_name_H-M   'P 1'
#
loop_
_entity.id
_entity.type
_entity.pdbx_description
1 polymer ?
#
loop_
_entity_poly.entity_id
_entity_poly.type
_entity_poly.pdbx_seq_one_letter_code
_entity_poly.pdbx_strand_id
1 'polypeptide(L)'
;MADGWPLDPWVQQKLSPEQTEQYLDRLALPRTLISEPPSLDLLTRVLVSHLEQVAKDTTPLHVPEEQWDGPSTPIRLSSAFTNMPESTGAFDRVVLQRKGAFCFAINAVFAALLRSLGFRVSELAGRTFKDLGHDPDKKPEGWKWGTLTHELLVADWPGSDGRWVVDGAWGPWSCSVPIKLEDGAQTLGLNPYEGFQLRHELIPLGPTQAQPIDNAPGWTLYRFIPPPVTPLSLPITASPDMGFWSPLFHFHLLSLPLADFRLYHHFSASHELASFTAFFLVTRLLPGTGGARRSLMYADKEGLPRRAKVYTTGGTEGKGSLEGRDVEWVDMETGPMKEYLRREFGFGFP
;
A
#
# COMPACT_ATOMS: atom_id res chain seq x y z
N MET A 1 8.26 11.03 36.35
CA MET A 1 8.38 10.74 34.91
C MET A 1 7.15 11.33 34.26
N ALA A 2 7.29 12.16 33.22
CA ALA A 2 6.12 12.61 32.46
C ALA A 2 5.44 11.37 31.87
N ASP A 3 4.11 11.31 31.94
CA ASP A 3 3.35 10.27 31.27
C ASP A 3 3.67 10.34 29.77
N GLY A 4 4.15 9.22 29.20
CA GLY A 4 4.51 9.13 27.78
C GLY A 4 3.29 9.01 26.87
N TRP A 5 2.09 8.92 27.44
CA TRP A 5 0.85 8.88 26.69
C TRP A 5 0.45 10.28 26.18
N PRO A 6 0.05 10.43 24.91
CA PRO A 6 -0.39 11.72 24.39
C PRO A 6 -1.68 12.18 25.09
N LEU A 7 -1.77 13.48 25.39
CA LEU A 7 -2.98 14.08 25.97
C LEU A 7 -4.19 13.95 25.04
N ASP A 8 -3.97 14.05 23.73
CA ASP A 8 -4.98 13.81 22.70
C ASP A 8 -4.46 12.74 21.71
N PRO A 9 -4.79 11.45 21.92
CA PRO A 9 -4.40 10.38 20.99
C PRO A 9 -5.15 10.45 19.64
N TRP A 10 -6.19 11.28 19.54
CA TRP A 10 -7.04 11.43 18.34
C TRP A 10 -6.65 12.63 17.47
N VAL A 11 -5.60 13.36 17.85
CA VAL A 11 -5.13 14.53 17.11
C VAL A 11 -4.85 14.15 15.66
N GLN A 12 -5.57 14.79 14.75
CA GLN A 12 -5.39 14.61 13.32
C GLN A 12 -4.29 15.53 12.81
N GLN A 13 -3.13 14.96 12.50
CA GLN A 13 -1.98 15.71 12.04
C GLN A 13 -2.23 16.32 10.65
N LYS A 14 -1.75 17.56 10.48
CA LYS A 14 -1.68 18.28 9.20
C LYS A 14 -0.23 18.67 8.95
N LEU A 15 0.14 18.76 7.68
CA LEU A 15 1.43 19.31 7.29
C LEU A 15 1.40 20.83 7.39
N SER A 16 2.54 21.43 7.73
CA SER A 16 2.73 22.88 7.59
C SER A 16 2.61 23.30 6.11
N PRO A 17 2.42 24.60 5.80
CA PRO A 17 2.43 25.07 4.41
C PRO A 17 3.71 24.67 3.66
N GLU A 18 4.87 24.82 4.29
CA GLU A 18 6.16 24.45 3.70
C GLU A 18 6.27 22.93 3.47
N GLN A 19 5.87 22.11 4.44
CA GLN A 19 5.85 20.65 4.28
C GLN A 19 4.86 20.22 3.18
N THR A 20 3.75 20.93 3.02
CA THR A 20 2.77 20.69 1.95
C THR A 20 3.40 20.97 0.59
N GLU A 21 4.11 22.09 0.43
CA GLU A 21 4.83 22.41 -0.81
C GLU A 21 5.94 21.39 -1.13
N GLN A 22 6.72 20.98 -0.13
CA GLN A 22 7.75 19.95 -0.28
C GLN A 22 7.16 18.60 -0.71
N TYR A 23 5.99 18.25 -0.17
CA TYR A 23 5.35 17.00 -0.56
C TYR A 23 4.74 17.08 -1.97
N LEU A 24 4.11 18.20 -2.34
CA LEU A 24 3.67 18.39 -3.72
C LEU A 24 4.83 18.32 -4.72
N ASP A 25 6.00 18.87 -4.37
CA ASP A 25 7.23 18.72 -5.16
C ASP A 25 7.69 17.25 -5.26
N ARG A 26 7.68 16.51 -4.14
CA ARG A 26 7.95 15.07 -4.13
C ARG A 26 7.04 14.29 -5.06
N LEU A 27 5.78 14.73 -5.16
CA LEU A 27 4.74 14.18 -6.02
C LEU A 27 4.80 14.71 -7.47
N ALA A 28 5.71 15.62 -7.80
CA ALA A 28 5.75 16.31 -9.09
C ALA A 28 4.41 16.96 -9.46
N LEU A 29 3.71 17.52 -8.45
CA LEU A 29 2.45 18.22 -8.59
C LEU A 29 2.64 19.74 -8.37
N PRO A 30 1.84 20.59 -9.04
CA PRO A 30 2.00 22.04 -8.90
C PRO A 30 1.58 22.52 -7.51
N ARG A 31 2.32 23.47 -6.95
CA ARG A 31 2.00 24.09 -5.64
C ARG A 31 0.63 24.79 -5.61
N THR A 32 0.10 25.16 -6.79
CA THR A 32 -1.22 25.78 -6.93
C THR A 32 -2.37 24.89 -6.41
N LEU A 33 -2.16 23.57 -6.29
CA LEU A 33 -3.16 22.66 -5.73
C LEU A 33 -3.52 22.97 -4.28
N ILE A 34 -2.65 23.66 -3.52
CA ILE A 34 -2.94 24.07 -2.14
C ILE A 34 -4.19 24.96 -2.06
N SER A 35 -4.46 25.74 -3.10
CA SER A 35 -5.62 26.63 -3.17
C SER A 35 -6.81 26.01 -3.92
N GLU A 36 -6.64 24.81 -4.48
CA GLU A 36 -7.72 24.13 -5.17
C GLU A 36 -8.71 23.54 -4.15
N PRO A 37 -10.03 23.73 -4.31
CA PRO A 37 -11.00 23.11 -3.41
C PRO A 37 -10.95 21.58 -3.51
N PRO A 38 -11.17 20.85 -2.40
CA PRO A 38 -11.19 19.40 -2.41
C PRO A 38 -12.28 18.87 -3.34
N SER A 39 -11.90 17.91 -4.18
CA SER A 39 -12.77 17.28 -5.17
C SER A 39 -12.31 15.84 -5.44
N LEU A 40 -13.16 15.04 -6.09
CA LEU A 40 -12.77 13.68 -6.49
C LEU A 40 -11.62 13.70 -7.51
N ASP A 41 -11.58 14.70 -8.39
CA ASP A 41 -10.50 14.88 -9.36
C ASP A 41 -9.16 15.19 -8.65
N LEU A 42 -9.16 16.13 -7.70
CA LEU A 42 -7.96 16.44 -6.90
C LEU A 42 -7.49 15.20 -6.12
N LEU A 43 -8.42 14.49 -5.46
CA LEU A 43 -8.10 13.26 -4.72
C LEU A 43 -7.48 12.20 -5.62
N THR A 44 -8.02 12.03 -6.83
CA THR A 44 -7.51 11.07 -7.83
C THR A 44 -6.13 11.45 -8.33
N ARG A 45 -5.91 12.71 -8.72
CA ARG A 45 -4.60 13.20 -9.19
C ARG A 45 -3.52 13.02 -8.12
N VAL A 46 -3.84 13.38 -6.88
CA VAL A 46 -2.92 13.28 -5.74
C VAL A 46 -2.62 11.81 -5.41
N LEU A 47 -3.62 10.92 -5.41
CA LEU A 47 -3.42 9.49 -5.17
C LEU A 47 -2.56 8.81 -6.25
N VAL A 48 -2.88 9.03 -7.53
CA VAL A 48 -2.13 8.42 -8.65
C VAL A 48 -0.68 8.87 -8.63
N SER A 49 -0.44 10.18 -8.51
CA SER A 49 0.91 10.71 -8.40
C SER A 49 1.64 10.17 -7.16
N HIS A 50 0.97 10.08 -6.00
CA HIS A 50 1.55 9.47 -4.80
C HIS A 50 2.02 8.03 -5.06
N LEU A 51 1.18 7.19 -5.67
CA LEU A 51 1.50 5.81 -5.98
C LEU A 51 2.62 5.63 -7.02
N GLU A 52 2.78 6.60 -7.93
CA GLU A 52 3.84 6.62 -8.93
C GLU A 52 5.19 7.08 -8.36
N GLN A 53 5.13 7.98 -7.38
CA GLN A 53 6.28 8.68 -6.84
C GLN A 53 6.81 8.01 -5.57
N VAL A 54 5.94 7.64 -4.64
CA VAL A 54 6.30 7.08 -3.33
C VAL A 54 6.24 5.55 -3.39
N ALA A 55 7.38 4.90 -3.20
CA ALA A 55 7.44 3.44 -3.18
C ALA A 55 6.98 2.87 -1.84
N LYS A 56 6.23 1.76 -1.87
CA LYS A 56 6.16 0.87 -0.71
C LYS A 56 7.52 0.20 -0.55
N ASP A 57 8.06 0.23 0.65
CA ASP A 57 9.46 -0.10 0.94
C ASP A 57 9.57 -0.81 2.30
N THR A 58 10.14 -2.02 2.31
CA THR A 58 10.48 -2.76 3.54
C THR A 58 11.97 -2.69 3.91
N THR A 59 12.79 -1.97 3.15
CA THR A 59 14.23 -1.82 3.41
C THR A 59 14.59 -1.45 4.85
N PRO A 60 13.83 -0.58 5.58
CA PRO A 60 14.16 -0.26 6.97
C PRO A 60 14.13 -1.46 7.93
N LEU A 61 13.41 -2.53 7.59
CA LEU A 61 13.36 -3.76 8.39
C LEU A 61 14.60 -4.63 8.21
N HIS A 62 15.43 -4.35 7.21
CA HIS A 62 16.49 -5.26 6.77
C HIS A 62 17.87 -4.60 6.73
N VAL A 63 17.91 -3.27 6.60
CA VAL A 63 19.14 -2.50 6.47
C VAL A 63 19.02 -1.21 7.30
N PRO A 64 19.78 -1.07 8.40
CA PRO A 64 19.92 0.18 9.12
C PRO A 64 20.42 1.31 8.22
N GLU A 65 20.00 2.54 8.52
CA GLU A 65 20.27 3.68 7.64
C GLU A 65 21.79 3.95 7.51
N GLU A 66 22.52 3.80 8.60
CA GLU A 66 23.98 3.93 8.66
C GLU A 66 24.75 2.88 7.84
N GLN A 67 24.13 1.74 7.52
CA GLN A 67 24.79 0.67 6.76
C GLN A 67 24.86 1.00 5.26
N TRP A 68 24.05 1.94 4.77
CA TRP A 68 24.07 2.34 3.36
C TRP A 68 25.36 3.07 2.96
N ASP A 69 26.06 3.69 3.90
CA ASP A 69 27.29 4.47 3.63
C ASP A 69 28.58 3.70 3.93
N GLY A 70 28.44 2.49 4.49
CA GLY A 70 29.56 1.59 4.77
C GLY A 70 30.00 0.75 3.56
N PRO A 71 30.97 -0.17 3.76
CA PRO A 71 31.32 -1.15 2.75
C PRO A 71 30.13 -2.04 2.39
N SER A 72 30.08 -2.52 1.14
CA SER A 72 29.05 -3.46 0.69
C SER A 72 29.04 -4.68 1.59
N THR A 73 27.88 -4.97 2.18
CA THR A 73 27.69 -6.09 3.10
C THR A 73 26.41 -6.86 2.77
N PRO A 74 26.33 -8.17 3.05
CA PRO A 74 25.14 -8.96 2.76
C PRO A 74 23.90 -8.47 3.53
N ILE A 75 22.79 -8.30 2.82
CA ILE A 75 21.48 -7.98 3.41
C ILE A 75 20.84 -9.27 3.91
N ARG A 76 20.43 -9.27 5.18
CA ARG A 76 19.71 -10.38 5.81
C ARG A 76 18.29 -9.95 6.13
N LEU A 77 17.32 -10.80 5.80
CA LEU A 77 15.95 -10.61 6.24
C LEU A 77 15.90 -10.77 7.76
N SER A 78 15.21 -9.87 8.43
CA SER A 78 15.19 -9.76 9.88
C SER A 78 13.97 -8.96 10.33
N SER A 79 13.59 -9.16 11.59
CA SER A 79 12.64 -8.34 12.34
C SER A 79 13.32 -7.50 13.42
N ALA A 80 14.64 -7.67 13.60
CA ALA A 80 15.40 -7.10 14.70
C ALA A 80 15.67 -5.59 14.56
N PHE A 81 15.32 -4.99 13.43
CA PHE A 81 15.54 -3.56 13.19
C PHE A 81 14.27 -2.77 13.50
N THR A 82 14.32 -2.00 14.58
CA THR A 82 13.21 -1.20 15.12
C THR A 82 13.01 0.14 14.41
N ASN A 83 13.65 0.35 13.26
CA ASN A 83 13.75 1.67 12.63
C ASN A 83 12.81 1.83 11.42
N MET A 84 11.86 0.92 11.24
CA MET A 84 10.77 1.18 10.32
C MET A 84 9.98 2.39 10.82
N PRO A 85 9.89 3.47 10.03
CA PRO A 85 9.19 4.67 10.47
C PRO A 85 7.67 4.41 10.51
N GLU A 86 7.01 5.20 11.34
CA GLU A 86 5.56 5.21 11.51
C GLU A 86 5.06 6.66 11.61
N SER A 87 3.77 6.85 11.38
CA SER A 87 3.08 8.14 11.51
C SER A 87 3.66 9.24 10.62
N THR A 88 3.31 10.50 10.91
CA THR A 88 3.89 11.68 10.26
C THR A 88 5.37 11.90 10.58
N GLY A 89 5.93 11.21 11.58
CA GLY A 89 7.38 11.20 11.83
C GLY A 89 8.21 10.66 10.64
N ALA A 90 7.56 9.97 9.70
CA ALA A 90 8.18 9.49 8.48
C ALA A 90 8.35 10.55 7.38
N PHE A 91 7.92 11.80 7.61
CA PHE A 91 7.91 12.87 6.60
C PHE A 91 9.28 13.04 5.92
N ASP A 92 10.36 13.23 6.69
CA ASP A 92 11.68 13.46 6.13
C ASP A 92 12.14 12.30 5.23
N ARG A 93 11.88 11.06 5.64
CA ARG A 93 12.23 9.88 4.85
C ARG A 93 11.45 9.81 3.54
N VAL A 94 10.12 9.93 3.63
CA VAL A 94 9.22 9.74 2.47
C VAL A 94 9.35 10.91 1.49
N VAL A 95 9.44 12.13 2.01
CA VAL A 95 9.37 13.37 1.23
C VAL A 95 10.75 13.88 0.88
N LEU A 96 11.59 14.21 1.88
CA LEU A 96 12.87 14.88 1.64
C LEU A 96 13.94 13.93 1.10
N GLN A 97 14.06 12.75 1.69
CA GLN A 97 14.96 11.68 1.23
C GLN A 97 14.39 10.91 0.03
N ARG A 98 13.14 11.21 -0.36
CA ARG A 98 12.42 10.58 -1.48
C ARG A 98 12.35 9.05 -1.40
N LYS A 99 12.48 8.46 -0.21
CA LYS A 99 12.40 7.01 0.00
C LYS A 99 10.95 6.55 0.20
N GLY A 100 10.79 5.26 0.51
CA GLY A 100 9.53 4.68 0.91
C GLY A 100 9.49 4.31 2.40
N ALA A 101 8.36 3.70 2.77
CA ALA A 101 8.16 2.90 3.96
C ALA A 101 7.00 1.91 3.71
N PHE A 102 6.47 1.26 4.74
CA PHE A 102 5.19 0.55 4.60
C PHE A 102 3.99 1.39 5.06
N CYS A 103 2.81 0.77 5.11
CA CYS A 103 1.52 1.46 5.28
C CYS A 103 1.46 2.41 6.49
N PHE A 104 1.99 2.03 7.65
CA PHE A 104 1.91 2.83 8.87
C PHE A 104 2.66 4.17 8.85
N ALA A 105 3.59 4.34 7.89
CA ALA A 105 4.28 5.61 7.66
C ALA A 105 3.71 6.34 6.44
N ILE A 106 3.54 5.61 5.33
CA ILE A 106 3.12 6.22 4.07
C ILE A 106 1.69 6.77 4.19
N ASN A 107 0.74 5.96 4.68
CA ASN A 107 -0.66 6.38 4.72
C ASN A 107 -0.88 7.48 5.77
N ALA A 108 -0.14 7.49 6.88
CA ALA A 108 -0.19 8.58 7.84
C ALA A 108 0.34 9.92 7.28
N VAL A 109 1.50 9.92 6.59
CA VAL A 109 2.04 11.12 5.93
C VAL A 109 1.11 11.56 4.79
N PHE A 110 0.53 10.61 4.04
CA PHE A 110 -0.45 10.90 3.00
C PHE A 110 -1.76 11.48 3.54
N ALA A 111 -2.27 10.96 4.66
CA ALA A 111 -3.43 11.50 5.35
C ALA A 111 -3.18 12.96 5.79
N ALA A 112 -1.99 13.26 6.31
CA ALA A 112 -1.61 14.62 6.67
C ALA A 112 -1.59 15.57 5.47
N LEU A 113 -1.10 15.12 4.30
CA LEU A 113 -1.19 15.89 3.05
C LEU A 113 -2.64 16.15 2.64
N LEU A 114 -3.47 15.12 2.58
CA LEU A 114 -4.87 15.25 2.20
C LEU A 114 -5.61 16.22 3.14
N ARG A 115 -5.36 16.17 4.45
CA ARG A 115 -5.93 17.13 5.40
C ARG A 115 -5.44 18.56 5.19
N SER A 116 -4.20 18.75 4.75
CA SER A 116 -3.66 20.06 4.36
C SER A 116 -4.27 20.59 3.05
N LEU A 117 -4.73 19.70 2.16
CA LEU A 117 -5.47 20.03 0.94
C LEU A 117 -6.99 20.18 1.16
N GLY A 118 -7.45 20.19 2.41
CA GLY A 118 -8.86 20.45 2.75
C GLY A 118 -9.77 19.22 2.81
N PHE A 119 -9.23 18.01 2.64
CA PHE A 119 -10.00 16.78 2.84
C PHE A 119 -10.19 16.47 4.33
N ARG A 120 -11.27 15.77 4.67
CA ARG A 120 -11.41 15.07 5.95
C ARG A 120 -10.99 13.62 5.74
N VAL A 121 -10.17 13.08 6.64
CA VAL A 121 -9.58 11.75 6.48
C VAL A 121 -9.74 10.94 7.76
N SER A 122 -10.37 9.78 7.64
CA SER A 122 -10.32 8.69 8.62
C SER A 122 -9.13 7.79 8.31
N GLU A 123 -8.29 7.52 9.29
CA GLU A 123 -7.26 6.46 9.25
C GLU A 123 -7.85 5.21 9.90
N LEU A 124 -7.78 4.07 9.20
CA LEU A 124 -8.40 2.79 9.62
C LEU A 124 -7.39 1.65 9.50
N ALA A 125 -7.69 0.52 10.12
CA ALA A 125 -6.94 -0.72 9.95
C ALA A 125 -7.75 -1.82 9.25
N GLY A 126 -7.10 -2.55 8.36
CA GLY A 126 -7.65 -3.68 7.63
C GLY A 126 -6.89 -4.99 7.89
N ARG A 127 -7.62 -6.10 7.82
CA ARG A 127 -7.10 -7.46 7.78
C ARG A 127 -6.68 -7.79 6.37
N THR A 128 -5.40 -8.12 6.18
CA THR A 128 -4.85 -8.46 4.87
C THR A 128 -5.27 -9.86 4.45
N PHE A 129 -5.71 -10.03 3.20
CA PHE A 129 -5.83 -11.36 2.61
C PHE A 129 -4.43 -11.88 2.28
N LYS A 130 -4.10 -13.10 2.70
CA LYS A 130 -2.74 -13.63 2.58
C LYS A 130 -2.46 -14.35 1.27
N ASP A 131 -3.49 -14.73 0.52
CA ASP A 131 -3.36 -15.47 -0.74
C ASP A 131 -3.77 -14.63 -1.96
N LEU A 132 -3.20 -13.42 -2.08
CA LEU A 132 -3.54 -12.44 -3.12
C LEU A 132 -3.45 -13.02 -4.54
N GLY A 133 -4.42 -12.68 -5.38
CA GLY A 133 -4.47 -13.11 -6.78
C GLY A 133 -5.07 -14.50 -6.99
N HIS A 134 -5.53 -15.15 -5.92
CA HIS A 134 -6.19 -16.46 -5.99
C HIS A 134 -7.68 -16.39 -5.64
N ASP A 135 -8.43 -17.36 -6.17
CA ASP A 135 -9.84 -17.59 -5.86
C ASP A 135 -9.92 -18.35 -4.52
N PRO A 136 -10.45 -17.73 -3.45
CA PRO A 136 -10.54 -18.36 -2.14
C PRO A 136 -11.45 -19.60 -2.15
N ASP A 137 -12.40 -19.72 -3.09
CA ASP A 137 -13.33 -20.85 -3.16
C ASP A 137 -12.71 -22.08 -3.85
N LYS A 138 -11.52 -21.93 -4.45
CA LYS A 138 -10.82 -23.01 -5.17
C LYS A 138 -9.56 -23.51 -4.47
N LYS A 139 -9.12 -22.85 -3.40
CA LYS A 139 -7.89 -23.19 -2.69
C LYS A 139 -8.20 -24.04 -1.44
N PRO A 140 -7.36 -25.04 -1.10
CA PRO A 140 -7.52 -25.81 0.13
C PRO A 140 -7.49 -24.95 1.40
N GLU A 141 -6.69 -23.87 1.39
CA GLU A 141 -6.57 -22.96 2.54
C GLU A 141 -7.74 -21.97 2.66
N GLY A 142 -8.59 -21.88 1.64
CA GLY A 142 -9.81 -21.07 1.68
C GLY A 142 -9.57 -19.57 1.91
N TRP A 143 -10.40 -18.98 2.78
CA TRP A 143 -10.36 -17.56 3.11
C TRP A 143 -9.30 -17.27 4.18
N LYS A 144 -8.05 -17.11 3.72
CA LYS A 144 -6.87 -16.90 4.57
C LYS A 144 -6.65 -15.43 4.95
N TRP A 145 -7.37 -14.98 5.97
CA TRP A 145 -7.22 -13.62 6.53
C TRP A 145 -6.07 -13.52 7.53
N GLY A 146 -5.37 -12.38 7.48
CA GLY A 146 -4.37 -11.99 8.46
C GLY A 146 -4.92 -11.20 9.65
N THR A 147 -4.00 -10.54 10.33
CA THR A 147 -4.25 -9.60 11.43
C THR A 147 -4.52 -8.20 10.90
N LEU A 148 -5.03 -7.32 11.77
CA LEU A 148 -5.22 -5.88 11.50
C LEU A 148 -3.85 -5.21 11.37
N THR A 149 -3.28 -5.26 10.18
CA THR A 149 -1.87 -4.92 9.90
C THR A 149 -1.68 -4.12 8.63
N HIS A 150 -2.77 -3.52 8.15
CA HIS A 150 -2.75 -2.62 7.02
C HIS A 150 -3.48 -1.34 7.38
N GLU A 151 -2.77 -0.23 7.47
CA GLU A 151 -3.40 1.09 7.56
C GLU A 151 -3.97 1.47 6.19
N LEU A 152 -5.21 1.96 6.15
CA LEU A 152 -5.85 2.53 4.96
C LEU A 152 -6.65 3.78 5.31
N LEU A 153 -7.09 4.53 4.30
CA LEU A 153 -7.76 5.80 4.50
C LEU A 153 -9.17 5.79 3.91
N VAL A 154 -10.06 6.55 4.54
CA VAL A 154 -11.33 6.99 3.94
C VAL A 154 -11.35 8.51 3.93
N ALA A 155 -11.49 9.09 2.74
CA ALA A 155 -11.52 10.53 2.54
C ALA A 155 -12.90 11.03 2.11
N ASP A 156 -13.26 12.22 2.55
CA ASP A 156 -14.40 13.00 2.06
C ASP A 156 -14.12 14.50 2.25
N TRP A 157 -15.06 15.37 1.90
CA TRP A 157 -14.91 16.82 2.08
C TRP A 157 -16.27 17.50 2.24
N PRO A 158 -16.31 18.75 2.75
CA PRO A 158 -17.57 19.51 2.80
C PRO A 158 -18.20 19.63 1.41
N GLY A 159 -19.46 19.17 1.29
CA GLY A 159 -20.20 19.19 0.03
C GLY A 159 -19.95 17.99 -0.90
N SER A 160 -19.15 16.98 -0.49
CA SER A 160 -19.02 15.74 -1.24
C SER A 160 -20.31 14.92 -1.24
N ASP A 161 -20.56 14.16 -2.31
CA ASP A 161 -21.73 13.27 -2.47
C ASP A 161 -21.50 11.85 -1.89
N GLY A 162 -20.41 11.67 -1.14
CA GLY A 162 -19.99 10.38 -0.63
C GLY A 162 -18.67 10.45 0.11
N ARG A 163 -18.11 9.26 0.35
CA ARG A 163 -16.78 9.04 0.93
C ARG A 163 -16.05 8.04 0.04
N TRP A 164 -14.73 8.09 0.02
CA TRP A 164 -13.91 7.23 -0.84
C TRP A 164 -12.83 6.53 -0.04
N VAL A 165 -12.68 5.23 -0.28
CA VAL A 165 -11.51 4.47 0.19
C VAL A 165 -10.33 4.86 -0.69
N VAL A 166 -9.23 5.25 -0.04
CA VAL A 166 -7.96 5.59 -0.68
C VAL A 166 -6.80 4.95 0.07
N ASP A 167 -5.78 4.52 -0.66
CA ASP A 167 -4.66 3.78 -0.07
C ASP A 167 -3.38 4.03 -0.89
N GLY A 168 -2.44 4.75 -0.29
CA GLY A 168 -1.15 5.08 -0.89
C GLY A 168 -0.10 3.97 -0.74
N ALA A 169 -0.38 2.90 0.02
CA ALA A 169 0.66 2.02 0.55
C ALA A 169 0.34 0.51 0.54
N TRP A 170 -0.67 0.06 -0.21
CA TRP A 170 -0.92 -1.38 -0.37
C TRP A 170 0.23 -2.12 -1.06
N GLY A 171 0.82 -1.53 -2.10
CA GLY A 171 1.94 -2.12 -2.86
C GLY A 171 1.53 -2.67 -4.23
N PRO A 172 2.01 -3.86 -4.65
CA PRO A 172 1.97 -4.30 -6.06
C PRO A 172 0.57 -4.65 -6.57
N TRP A 173 -0.44 -4.62 -5.71
CA TRP A 173 -1.83 -4.95 -6.06
C TRP A 173 -2.80 -3.80 -5.82
N SER A 174 -2.30 -2.57 -5.58
CA SER A 174 -3.08 -1.44 -5.08
C SER A 174 -4.23 -1.05 -6.01
N CYS A 175 -5.36 -0.63 -5.42
CA CYS A 175 -6.38 0.13 -6.14
C CYS A 175 -5.84 1.53 -6.38
N SER A 176 -5.60 1.86 -7.65
CA SER A 176 -4.88 3.10 -8.02
C SER A 176 -5.79 4.31 -8.18
N VAL A 177 -7.08 4.16 -7.89
CA VAL A 177 -8.09 5.21 -7.95
C VAL A 177 -8.95 5.18 -6.68
N PRO A 178 -9.53 6.32 -6.25
CA PRO A 178 -10.48 6.33 -5.15
C PRO A 178 -11.72 5.50 -5.49
N ILE A 179 -12.14 4.60 -4.60
CA ILE A 179 -13.37 3.83 -4.77
C ILE A 179 -14.42 4.31 -3.78
N LYS A 180 -15.64 4.58 -4.27
CA LYS A 180 -16.74 5.08 -3.43
C LYS A 180 -17.07 4.06 -2.34
N LEU A 181 -17.23 4.53 -1.10
CA LEU A 181 -17.62 3.73 0.06
C LEU A 181 -19.12 3.43 0.00
N GLU A 182 -19.49 2.54 -0.90
CA GLU A 182 -20.86 2.12 -1.18
C GLU A 182 -20.86 0.63 -1.51
N ASP A 183 -21.88 -0.10 -1.02
CA ASP A 183 -21.94 -1.55 -1.24
C ASP A 183 -22.07 -1.88 -2.73
N GLY A 184 -21.25 -2.82 -3.18
CA GLY A 184 -21.18 -3.23 -4.58
C GLY A 184 -20.48 -2.23 -5.50
N ALA A 185 -19.97 -1.09 -5.01
CA ALA A 185 -19.27 -0.11 -5.82
C ALA A 185 -18.12 -0.77 -6.61
N GLN A 186 -18.04 -0.48 -7.91
CA GLN A 186 -17.01 -0.99 -8.79
C GLN A 186 -16.29 0.14 -9.49
N THR A 187 -15.00 -0.07 -9.78
CA THR A 187 -14.21 0.85 -10.58
C THR A 187 -13.19 0.08 -11.41
N LEU A 188 -12.81 0.65 -12.55
CA LEU A 188 -11.61 0.22 -13.27
C LEU A 188 -10.37 0.85 -12.62
N GLY A 189 -9.22 0.21 -12.79
CA GLY A 189 -7.93 0.82 -12.48
C GLY A 189 -7.53 1.87 -13.53
N LEU A 190 -6.23 2.06 -13.71
CA LEU A 190 -5.68 3.00 -14.69
C LEU A 190 -5.62 2.42 -16.12
N ASN A 191 -6.15 1.21 -16.33
CA ASN A 191 -6.20 0.50 -17.61
C ASN A 191 -7.42 -0.43 -17.64
N PRO A 192 -7.85 -0.93 -18.81
CA PRO A 192 -9.04 -1.76 -18.93
C PRO A 192 -8.86 -3.20 -18.43
N TYR A 193 -7.71 -3.60 -17.90
CA TYR A 193 -7.45 -4.96 -17.42
C TYR A 193 -7.38 -5.08 -15.89
N GLU A 194 -7.64 -3.98 -15.18
CA GLU A 194 -7.70 -3.94 -13.73
C GLU A 194 -9.07 -3.45 -13.28
N GLY A 195 -9.72 -4.19 -12.40
CA GLY A 195 -11.01 -3.85 -11.82
C GLY A 195 -11.03 -4.10 -10.33
N PHE A 196 -11.80 -3.30 -9.61
CA PHE A 196 -11.93 -3.39 -8.16
C PHE A 196 -13.41 -3.32 -7.78
N GLN A 197 -13.74 -3.96 -6.65
CA GLN A 197 -15.07 -3.88 -6.07
C GLN A 197 -14.98 -3.75 -4.56
N LEU A 198 -15.82 -2.90 -3.99
CA LEU A 198 -16.03 -2.81 -2.56
C LEU A 198 -17.35 -3.48 -2.20
N ARG A 199 -17.36 -4.31 -1.15
CA ARG A 199 -18.57 -4.99 -0.64
C ARG A 199 -18.72 -4.72 0.85
N HIS A 200 -19.95 -4.42 1.28
CA HIS A 200 -20.31 -4.31 2.68
C HIS A 200 -20.86 -5.66 3.15
N GLU A 201 -20.04 -6.40 3.90
CA GLU A 201 -20.31 -7.80 4.22
C GLU A 201 -19.67 -8.19 5.56
N LEU A 202 -20.10 -9.31 6.14
CA LEU A 202 -19.30 -9.96 7.17
C LEU A 202 -17.95 -10.36 6.59
N ILE A 203 -16.90 -10.42 7.42
CA ILE A 203 -15.62 -10.97 6.96
C ILE A 203 -15.88 -12.35 6.32
N PRO A 204 -15.57 -12.52 5.02
CA PRO A 204 -15.92 -13.76 4.34
C PRO A 204 -15.08 -14.92 4.88
N LEU A 205 -15.70 -16.05 5.14
CA LEU A 205 -15.04 -17.23 5.69
C LEU A 205 -15.47 -18.46 4.90
N GLY A 206 -14.56 -19.42 4.75
CA GLY A 206 -14.85 -20.70 4.13
C GLY A 206 -15.78 -21.56 4.99
N PRO A 207 -16.44 -22.56 4.38
CA PRO A 207 -17.45 -23.39 5.05
C PRO A 207 -16.89 -24.22 6.22
N THR A 208 -15.57 -24.43 6.27
CA THR A 208 -14.86 -25.18 7.32
C THR A 208 -14.28 -24.28 8.41
N GLN A 209 -14.33 -22.95 8.25
CA GLN A 209 -13.79 -22.01 9.23
C GLN A 209 -14.82 -21.72 10.32
N ALA A 210 -14.35 -21.67 11.56
CA ALA A 210 -15.18 -21.31 12.71
C ALA A 210 -15.75 -19.91 12.52
N GLN A 211 -17.07 -19.79 12.62
CA GLN A 211 -17.76 -18.51 12.55
C GLN A 211 -17.65 -17.79 13.90
N PRO A 212 -17.21 -16.53 13.93
CA PRO A 212 -17.24 -15.73 15.16
C PRO A 212 -18.66 -15.63 15.71
N ILE A 213 -18.80 -15.71 17.04
CA ILE A 213 -20.10 -15.54 17.71
C ILE A 213 -20.62 -14.12 17.47
N ASP A 214 -19.76 -13.13 17.75
CA ASP A 214 -20.02 -11.72 17.50
C ASP A 214 -19.30 -11.29 16.23
N ASN A 215 -20.05 -10.85 15.22
CA ASN A 215 -19.49 -10.35 13.98
C ASN A 215 -20.33 -9.19 13.46
N ALA A 216 -19.66 -8.09 13.13
CA ALA A 216 -20.28 -6.94 12.51
C ALA A 216 -19.83 -6.85 11.04
N PRO A 217 -20.74 -6.49 10.12
CA PRO A 217 -20.34 -6.27 8.74
C PRO A 217 -19.29 -5.16 8.68
N GLY A 218 -18.26 -5.42 7.88
CA GLY A 218 -17.24 -4.48 7.49
C GLY A 218 -17.25 -4.32 5.98
N TRP A 219 -16.11 -3.96 5.43
CA TRP A 219 -15.92 -3.67 4.03
C TRP A 219 -14.76 -4.49 3.50
N THR A 220 -14.99 -5.23 2.43
CA THR A 220 -13.94 -5.97 1.74
C THR A 220 -13.65 -5.31 0.40
N LEU A 221 -12.38 -4.94 0.19
CA LEU A 221 -11.91 -4.52 -1.12
C LEU A 221 -11.44 -5.76 -1.90
N TYR A 222 -11.98 -5.97 -3.08
CA TYR A 222 -11.58 -7.00 -4.01
C TYR A 222 -10.90 -6.41 -5.23
N ARG A 223 -10.00 -7.20 -5.80
CA ARG A 223 -9.49 -7.00 -7.15
C ARG A 223 -10.00 -8.12 -8.06
N PHE A 224 -10.45 -7.75 -9.24
CA PHE A 224 -10.81 -8.72 -10.27
C PHE A 224 -9.57 -9.30 -10.94
N ILE A 225 -9.54 -10.62 -11.10
CA ILE A 225 -8.50 -11.36 -11.82
C ILE A 225 -9.12 -11.91 -13.10
N PRO A 226 -9.00 -11.20 -14.24
CA PRO A 226 -9.49 -11.70 -15.52
C PRO A 226 -8.51 -12.70 -16.14
N PRO A 227 -8.96 -13.51 -17.12
CA PRO A 227 -8.04 -14.15 -18.06
C PRO A 227 -7.14 -13.10 -18.73
N PRO A 228 -5.88 -13.44 -19.05
CA PRO A 228 -5.03 -12.56 -19.84
C PRO A 228 -5.71 -12.12 -21.14
N VAL A 229 -5.36 -10.92 -21.60
CA VAL A 229 -5.88 -10.23 -22.79
C VAL A 229 -7.39 -9.91 -22.79
N THR A 230 -8.10 -10.11 -21.68
CA THR A 230 -9.53 -9.78 -21.56
C THR A 230 -9.75 -8.37 -20.98
N PRO A 231 -10.15 -7.37 -21.78
CA PRO A 231 -10.52 -6.06 -21.25
C PRO A 231 -11.85 -6.13 -20.48
N LEU A 232 -11.97 -5.26 -19.48
CA LEU A 232 -13.10 -5.15 -18.57
C LEU A 232 -13.96 -3.95 -18.94
N SER A 233 -15.23 -4.05 -18.60
CA SER A 233 -16.22 -2.98 -18.71
C SER A 233 -17.12 -3.06 -17.49
N LEU A 234 -17.56 -1.91 -16.98
CA LEU A 234 -18.48 -1.88 -15.84
C LEU A 234 -19.93 -2.14 -16.33
N PRO A 235 -20.76 -2.88 -15.58
CA PRO A 235 -20.40 -3.64 -14.38
C PRO A 235 -19.60 -4.91 -14.73
N ILE A 236 -18.60 -5.21 -13.89
CA ILE A 236 -17.81 -6.45 -13.94
C ILE A 236 -18.60 -7.55 -13.22
N THR A 237 -18.82 -8.66 -13.93
CA THR A 237 -19.44 -9.87 -13.38
C THR A 237 -18.45 -11.03 -13.44
N ALA A 238 -18.23 -11.69 -12.31
CA ALA A 238 -17.41 -12.90 -12.26
C ALA A 238 -18.14 -14.08 -12.88
N SER A 239 -17.42 -14.89 -13.65
CA SER A 239 -17.87 -16.17 -14.16
C SER A 239 -16.65 -17.04 -14.45
N PRO A 240 -16.81 -18.37 -14.59
CA PRO A 240 -15.69 -19.25 -14.92
C PRO A 240 -14.87 -18.80 -16.14
N ASP A 241 -15.52 -18.16 -17.13
CA ASP A 241 -14.88 -17.69 -18.35
C ASP A 241 -14.36 -16.25 -18.25
N MET A 242 -14.90 -15.43 -17.33
CA MET A 242 -14.55 -14.02 -17.19
C MET A 242 -13.51 -13.74 -16.10
N GLY A 243 -13.33 -14.66 -15.14
CA GLY A 243 -12.41 -14.50 -14.02
C GLY A 243 -13.12 -14.43 -12.66
N PHE A 244 -12.35 -14.13 -11.62
CA PHE A 244 -12.81 -14.19 -10.23
C PHE A 244 -12.40 -12.95 -9.44
N TRP A 245 -13.06 -12.75 -8.29
CA TRP A 245 -12.72 -11.69 -7.35
C TRP A 245 -11.75 -12.21 -6.29
N SER A 246 -10.53 -11.67 -6.27
CA SER A 246 -9.55 -11.96 -5.22
C SER A 246 -9.63 -10.88 -4.14
N PRO A 247 -9.80 -11.23 -2.85
CA PRO A 247 -9.81 -10.24 -1.78
C PRO A 247 -8.45 -9.57 -1.61
N LEU A 248 -8.43 -8.29 -1.27
CA LEU A 248 -7.22 -7.57 -0.85
C LEU A 248 -7.19 -7.46 0.68
N PHE A 249 -8.18 -6.78 1.26
CA PHE A 249 -8.30 -6.60 2.69
C PHE A 249 -9.75 -6.39 3.12
N HIS A 250 -10.03 -6.70 4.39
CA HIS A 250 -11.31 -6.47 5.05
C HIS A 250 -11.13 -5.49 6.23
N PHE A 251 -11.97 -4.46 6.33
CA PHE A 251 -11.86 -3.43 7.37
C PHE A 251 -13.22 -3.01 7.92
N HIS A 252 -13.23 -2.48 9.14
CA HIS A 252 -14.42 -1.83 9.70
C HIS A 252 -14.28 -0.32 9.58
N LEU A 253 -15.40 0.39 9.45
CA LEU A 253 -15.42 1.86 9.40
C LEU A 253 -15.22 2.45 10.80
N LEU A 254 -14.04 2.21 11.37
CA LEU A 254 -13.60 2.64 12.69
C LEU A 254 -12.28 3.41 12.55
N SER A 255 -12.33 4.72 12.83
CA SER A 255 -11.11 5.53 12.90
C SER A 255 -10.27 5.08 14.10
N LEU A 256 -8.96 5.01 13.92
CA LEU A 256 -8.03 4.60 14.97
C LEU A 256 -7.05 5.72 15.34
N PRO A 257 -6.69 5.87 16.64
CA PRO A 257 -5.65 6.77 17.09
C PRO A 257 -4.25 6.22 16.78
N LEU A 258 -3.26 7.10 16.80
CA LEU A 258 -1.84 6.72 16.61
C LEU A 258 -1.38 5.61 17.57
N ALA A 259 -1.91 5.58 18.80
CA ALA A 259 -1.55 4.57 19.78
C ALA A 259 -1.91 3.14 19.34
N ASP A 260 -3.03 2.95 18.63
CA ASP A 260 -3.41 1.63 18.11
C ASP A 260 -2.55 1.25 16.90
N PHE A 261 -2.26 2.22 16.02
CA PHE A 261 -1.33 1.99 14.92
C PHE A 261 0.06 1.59 15.40
N ARG A 262 0.54 2.11 16.53
CA ARG A 262 1.81 1.67 17.14
C ARG A 262 1.80 0.19 17.53
N LEU A 263 0.68 -0.34 18.02
CA LEU A 263 0.55 -1.76 18.33
C LEU A 263 0.62 -2.61 17.06
N TYR A 264 -0.10 -2.20 16.01
CA TYR A 264 -0.13 -2.92 14.73
C TYR A 264 1.20 -2.83 13.98
N HIS A 265 1.82 -1.65 14.04
CA HIS A 265 3.15 -1.35 13.55
C HIS A 265 4.18 -2.25 14.22
N HIS A 266 4.19 -2.30 15.55
CA HIS A 266 5.08 -3.15 16.31
C HIS A 266 4.97 -4.61 15.87
N PHE A 267 3.75 -5.17 15.84
CA PHE A 267 3.54 -6.53 15.32
C PHE A 267 4.11 -6.68 13.91
N SER A 268 3.78 -5.76 13.00
CA SER A 268 4.15 -5.84 11.58
C SER A 268 5.66 -5.73 11.32
N ALA A 269 6.39 -5.04 12.21
CA ALA A 269 7.82 -4.82 12.09
C ALA A 269 8.66 -5.88 12.83
N SER A 270 8.17 -6.42 13.94
CA SER A 270 9.00 -7.22 14.85
C SER A 270 8.58 -8.69 14.99
N HIS A 271 7.30 -9.01 14.79
CA HIS A 271 6.76 -10.34 15.11
C HIS A 271 7.10 -11.38 14.03
N GLU A 272 7.40 -12.62 14.43
CA GLU A 272 7.76 -13.71 13.50
C GLU A 272 6.66 -14.07 12.50
N LEU A 273 5.40 -13.90 12.89
CA LEU A 273 4.22 -14.09 12.03
C LEU A 273 3.99 -12.93 11.05
N ALA A 274 4.68 -11.79 11.21
CA ALA A 274 4.51 -10.66 10.32
C ALA A 274 5.19 -10.91 8.98
N SER A 275 4.43 -10.72 7.89
CA SER A 275 4.91 -11.07 6.55
C SER A 275 6.12 -10.22 6.10
N PHE A 276 6.22 -8.97 6.55
CA PHE A 276 7.27 -8.04 6.10
C PHE A 276 8.68 -8.37 6.63
N THR A 277 8.79 -9.24 7.64
CA THR A 277 10.10 -9.70 8.13
C THR A 277 10.66 -10.83 7.26
N ALA A 278 9.79 -11.51 6.51
CA ALA A 278 10.12 -12.67 5.69
C ALA A 278 10.44 -12.33 4.22
N PHE A 279 10.30 -11.08 3.79
CA PHE A 279 10.65 -10.65 2.44
C PHE A 279 11.10 -9.19 2.37
N PHE A 280 12.03 -8.92 1.46
CA PHE A 280 12.40 -7.57 1.03
C PHE A 280 11.50 -7.16 -0.14
N LEU A 281 10.85 -6.01 -0.06
CA LEU A 281 10.00 -5.47 -1.12
C LEU A 281 10.21 -3.97 -1.27
N VAL A 282 10.47 -3.54 -2.50
CA VAL A 282 10.30 -2.15 -2.93
C VAL A 282 9.45 -2.12 -4.18
N THR A 283 8.37 -1.34 -4.20
CA THR A 283 7.48 -1.27 -5.35
C THR A 283 6.77 0.06 -5.49
N ARG A 284 6.57 0.50 -6.74
CA ARG A 284 5.78 1.69 -7.09
C ARG A 284 5.07 1.52 -8.43
N LEU A 285 4.13 2.39 -8.74
CA LEU A 285 3.58 2.51 -10.08
C LEU A 285 4.59 3.20 -11.01
N LEU A 286 4.54 2.84 -12.29
CA LEU A 286 5.32 3.48 -13.34
C LEU A 286 4.47 4.54 -14.06
N PRO A 287 4.88 5.83 -14.05
CA PRO A 287 4.18 6.90 -14.76
C PRO A 287 3.93 6.58 -16.23
N GLY A 288 2.73 6.93 -16.73
CA GLY A 288 2.40 6.82 -18.16
C GLY A 288 2.17 5.40 -18.68
N THR A 289 2.26 4.38 -17.83
CA THR A 289 2.12 2.96 -18.25
C THR A 289 0.70 2.41 -18.09
N GLY A 290 -0.24 3.24 -17.62
CA GLY A 290 -1.59 2.82 -17.26
C GLY A 290 -1.62 1.96 -16.00
N GLY A 291 -0.71 2.17 -15.04
CA GLY A 291 -0.69 1.43 -13.77
C GLY A 291 0.20 0.18 -13.76
N ALA A 292 1.21 0.09 -14.64
CA ALA A 292 2.24 -0.94 -14.47
C ALA A 292 3.01 -0.69 -13.17
N ARG A 293 3.52 -1.76 -12.56
CA ARG A 293 4.18 -1.72 -11.25
C ARG A 293 5.55 -2.34 -11.36
N ARG A 294 6.57 -1.59 -10.96
CA ARG A 294 7.95 -2.08 -10.85
C ARG A 294 8.17 -2.56 -9.44
N SER A 295 8.48 -3.83 -9.27
CA SER A 295 8.67 -4.45 -7.96
C SER A 295 10.03 -5.12 -7.89
N LEU A 296 10.81 -4.77 -6.88
CA LEU A 296 12.00 -5.50 -6.43
C LEU A 296 11.57 -6.36 -5.24
N MET A 297 11.75 -7.67 -5.35
CA MET A 297 11.32 -8.61 -4.31
C MET A 297 12.39 -9.68 -4.05
N TYR A 298 12.62 -9.96 -2.77
CA TYR A 298 13.45 -11.08 -2.33
C TYR A 298 12.82 -11.78 -1.14
N ALA A 299 12.87 -13.11 -1.16
CA ALA A 299 12.62 -13.96 0.00
C ALA A 299 13.70 -15.04 0.03
N ASP A 300 14.15 -15.41 1.22
CA ASP A 300 15.16 -16.46 1.36
C ASP A 300 14.62 -17.80 0.82
N LYS A 301 15.43 -18.47 -0.01
CA LYS A 301 15.18 -19.80 -0.54
C LYS A 301 16.46 -20.62 -0.49
N GLU A 302 16.40 -21.76 0.20
CA GLU A 302 17.54 -22.64 0.35
C GLU A 302 18.09 -23.09 -1.01
N GLY A 303 19.42 -23.05 -1.17
CA GLY A 303 20.08 -23.47 -2.41
C GLY A 303 20.00 -22.50 -3.60
N LEU A 304 19.35 -21.34 -3.46
CA LEU A 304 19.29 -20.32 -4.52
C LEU A 304 20.23 -19.13 -4.25
N PRO A 305 20.74 -18.46 -5.30
CA PRO A 305 21.50 -17.23 -5.15
C PRO A 305 20.71 -16.16 -4.39
N ARG A 306 21.38 -15.43 -3.48
CA ARG A 306 20.79 -14.30 -2.75
C ARG A 306 20.67 -13.07 -3.65
N ARG A 307 19.73 -13.10 -4.60
CA ARG A 307 19.48 -12.00 -5.54
C ARG A 307 17.99 -11.64 -5.52
N ALA A 308 17.68 -10.37 -5.34
CA ALA A 308 16.33 -9.86 -5.49
C ALA A 308 15.91 -9.89 -6.96
N LYS A 309 14.72 -10.43 -7.21
CA LYS A 309 14.09 -10.38 -8.54
C LYS A 309 13.45 -9.02 -8.69
N VAL A 310 13.75 -8.33 -9.78
CA VAL A 310 13.03 -7.13 -10.18
C VAL A 310 12.23 -7.43 -11.44
N TYR A 311 11.00 -6.96 -11.48
CA TYR A 311 10.07 -7.24 -12.58
C TYR A 311 8.98 -6.17 -12.64
N THR A 312 8.34 -6.08 -13.80
CA THR A 312 7.20 -5.21 -14.04
C THR A 312 5.93 -6.06 -14.19
N THR A 313 4.82 -5.69 -13.54
CA THR A 313 3.50 -6.31 -13.75
C THR A 313 2.45 -5.27 -14.12
N GLY A 314 1.30 -5.72 -14.66
CA GLY A 314 0.15 -4.84 -14.92
C GLY A 314 0.41 -3.78 -16.00
N GLY A 315 -0.38 -2.70 -15.97
CA GLY A 315 -0.40 -1.67 -16.99
C GLY A 315 -0.98 -2.13 -18.32
N THR A 316 -1.06 -1.21 -19.28
CA THR A 316 -1.67 -1.46 -20.59
C THR A 316 -0.97 -2.60 -21.35
N GLU A 317 0.35 -2.69 -21.26
CA GLU A 317 1.14 -3.74 -21.90
C GLU A 317 0.99 -5.11 -21.25
N GLY A 318 0.70 -5.15 -19.94
CA GLY A 318 0.52 -6.41 -19.21
C GLY A 318 -0.75 -7.15 -19.60
N LYS A 319 -1.76 -6.44 -20.13
CA LYS A 319 -3.02 -7.00 -20.63
C LYS A 319 -3.65 -7.99 -19.65
N GLY A 320 -3.70 -7.65 -18.36
CA GLY A 320 -4.27 -8.51 -17.31
C GLY A 320 -3.40 -9.69 -16.88
N SER A 321 -2.25 -9.93 -17.51
CA SER A 321 -1.31 -10.95 -17.07
C SER A 321 -0.70 -10.63 -15.70
N LEU A 322 -0.59 -11.67 -14.87
CA LEU A 322 0.09 -11.62 -13.58
C LEU A 322 1.59 -11.95 -13.70
N GLU A 323 2.05 -12.37 -14.88
CA GLU A 323 3.46 -12.67 -15.11
C GLU A 323 4.31 -11.40 -15.13
N GLY A 324 5.47 -11.48 -14.48
CA GLY A 324 6.44 -10.39 -14.47
C GLY A 324 7.22 -10.30 -15.79
N ARG A 325 7.29 -9.11 -16.37
CA ARG A 325 8.13 -8.75 -17.53
C ARG A 325 9.34 -7.90 -17.10
N ASP A 326 10.22 -7.59 -18.06
CA ASP A 326 11.41 -6.74 -17.87
C ASP A 326 12.28 -7.20 -16.69
N VAL A 327 12.50 -8.51 -16.60
CA VAL A 327 13.11 -9.14 -15.42
C VAL A 327 14.59 -8.82 -15.34
N GLU A 328 15.04 -8.36 -14.17
CA GLU A 328 16.44 -8.22 -13.82
C GLU A 328 16.70 -8.71 -12.38
N TRP A 329 17.97 -8.75 -11.98
CA TRP A 329 18.38 -9.32 -10.70
C TRP A 329 19.41 -8.43 -10.01
N VAL A 330 19.17 -8.13 -8.74
CA VAL A 330 20.04 -7.29 -7.91
C VAL A 330 20.60 -8.14 -6.78
N ASP A 331 21.90 -8.10 -6.55
CA ASP A 331 22.50 -8.86 -5.45
C ASP A 331 22.01 -8.33 -4.10
N MET A 332 21.74 -9.23 -3.16
CA MET A 332 21.31 -8.88 -1.81
C MET A 332 22.50 -8.41 -0.96
N GLU A 333 23.13 -7.33 -1.42
CA GLU A 333 24.20 -6.62 -0.75
C GLU A 333 23.93 -5.11 -0.76
N THR A 334 24.33 -4.41 0.31
CA THR A 334 24.01 -2.99 0.47
C THR A 334 24.53 -2.11 -0.67
N GLY A 335 25.70 -2.39 -1.25
CA GLY A 335 26.26 -1.60 -2.36
C GLY A 335 25.44 -1.66 -3.65
N PRO A 336 25.32 -2.83 -4.30
CA PRO A 336 24.47 -3.02 -5.49
C PRO A 336 23.02 -2.60 -5.25
N MET A 337 22.46 -2.90 -4.08
CA MET A 337 21.09 -2.52 -3.73
C MET A 337 20.92 -1.00 -3.63
N LYS A 338 21.86 -0.28 -2.98
CA LYS A 338 21.84 1.19 -2.87
C LYS A 338 21.82 1.84 -4.26
N GLU A 339 22.70 1.38 -5.14
CA GLU A 339 22.80 1.93 -6.49
C GLU A 339 21.52 1.68 -7.29
N TYR A 340 20.96 0.48 -7.16
CA TYR A 340 19.70 0.14 -7.80
C TYR A 340 18.53 0.99 -7.28
N LEU A 341 18.38 1.10 -5.95
CA LEU A 341 17.30 1.89 -5.33
C LEU A 341 17.39 3.38 -5.69
N ARG A 342 18.61 3.93 -5.76
CA ARG A 342 18.85 5.30 -6.21
C ARG A 342 18.41 5.47 -7.67
N ARG A 343 18.85 4.59 -8.56
CA ARG A 343 18.58 4.67 -10.00
C ARG A 343 17.11 4.46 -10.34
N GLU A 344 16.49 3.40 -9.81
CA GLU A 344 15.16 2.95 -10.24
C GLU A 344 14.01 3.59 -9.45
N PHE A 345 14.23 3.80 -8.14
CA PHE A 345 13.21 4.31 -7.23
C PHE A 345 13.47 5.75 -6.75
N GLY A 346 14.60 6.35 -7.15
CA GLY A 346 14.93 7.72 -6.81
C GLY A 346 15.25 7.94 -5.34
N PHE A 347 15.67 6.89 -4.62
CA PHE A 347 15.98 6.98 -3.19
C PHE A 347 17.20 7.89 -2.97
N GLY A 348 17.01 8.91 -2.13
CA GLY A 348 18.08 9.75 -1.63
C GLY A 348 18.78 9.07 -0.46
N PHE A 349 20.03 8.68 -0.66
CA PHE A 349 20.93 8.29 0.42
C PHE A 349 21.82 9.48 0.78
N PRO A 350 22.31 9.59 2.02
CA PRO A 350 23.25 10.63 2.44
C PRO A 350 24.47 10.77 1.53
#